data_AF-A0A7J8KB46-F1
#
_entry.id   AF-A0A7J8KB46-F1
#
_cell.length_a   1.000
_cell.length_b   1.000
_cell.length_c   1.000
_cell.angle_alpha   90.00
_cell.angle_beta   90.00
_cell.angle_gamma   90.00
#
_symmetry.space_group_name_H-M   'P 1'
#
loop_
_entity.id
_entity.type
_entity.pdbx_description
1 polymer ?
#
loop_
_entity_poly.entity_id
_entity_poly.type
_entity_poly.pdbx_seq_one_letter_code
_entity_poly.pdbx_strand_id
1 'polypeptide(L)'
;MGLLRIMMPPKLQLLAVVAFAVAMLFLENQIQKLEESRSKLERAIARHEVREIEQRHTMDGPRQDVALDEEEDMVIIYNRVPKTASTSFTNIAYDLCAKNKYHVLHINTTKNNPVMSLQDQVRFVKNITSWKEMKPGFYHGHVSYLDFAKFGVKKKPIYINVIRDPIERLVSYYYFLRFGDDYRPGLRRRKQGDKKTFDECVAEGGSDCAPEKLWLQIPFFCGHSSECW
;
A
#
# COMPACT_ATOMS: atom_id res chain seq x y z
N MET A 1 27.40 -56.01 -35.51
CA MET A 1 26.56 -55.33 -36.52
C MET A 1 27.20 -53.98 -36.83
N GLY A 2 27.79 -53.84 -38.01
CA GLY A 2 28.65 -52.72 -38.38
C GLY A 2 27.90 -51.42 -38.62
N LEU A 3 28.40 -50.31 -38.08
CA LEU A 3 27.99 -48.98 -38.49
C LEU A 3 28.52 -48.70 -39.91
N LEU A 4 27.58 -48.49 -40.83
CA LEU A 4 27.83 -48.04 -42.19
C LEU A 4 28.41 -46.62 -42.15
N ARG A 5 29.74 -46.47 -42.31
CA ARG A 5 30.38 -45.17 -42.51
C ARG A 5 30.01 -44.67 -43.90
N ILE A 6 29.00 -43.82 -43.98
CA ILE A 6 28.70 -43.02 -45.18
C ILE A 6 29.82 -41.98 -45.30
N MET A 7 30.86 -42.28 -46.08
CA MET A 7 31.88 -41.31 -46.44
C MET A 7 31.26 -40.29 -47.41
N MET A 8 31.01 -39.07 -46.91
CA MET A 8 30.57 -37.97 -47.76
C MET A 8 31.63 -37.66 -48.82
N PRO A 9 31.24 -37.42 -50.08
CA PRO A 9 32.18 -37.08 -51.12
C PRO A 9 32.94 -35.79 -50.76
N PRO A 10 34.25 -35.69 -51.07
CA PRO A 10 35.11 -34.59 -50.61
C PRO A 10 34.61 -33.19 -51.04
N LYS A 11 33.86 -33.11 -52.13
CA LYS A 11 33.19 -31.87 -52.58
C LYS A 11 32.09 -31.39 -51.62
N LEU A 12 31.35 -32.33 -51.00
CA LEU A 12 30.30 -32.01 -50.01
C LEU A 12 30.91 -31.59 -48.67
N GLN A 13 32.02 -32.22 -48.28
CA GLN A 13 32.77 -31.83 -47.08
C GLN A 13 33.34 -30.42 -47.21
N LEU A 14 33.90 -30.07 -48.37
CA LEU A 14 34.39 -28.71 -48.65
C LEU A 14 33.26 -27.68 -48.57
N LEU A 15 32.08 -27.98 -49.15
CA LEU A 15 30.90 -27.11 -49.08
C LEU A 15 30.43 -26.88 -47.63
N ALA A 16 30.41 -27.93 -46.81
CA ALA A 16 30.03 -27.82 -45.40
C ALA A 16 31.00 -26.95 -44.60
N VAL A 17 32.32 -27.09 -44.84
CA VAL A 17 33.34 -26.25 -44.19
C VAL A 17 33.22 -24.78 -44.61
N VAL A 18 32.99 -24.51 -45.90
CA VAL A 18 32.79 -23.15 -46.40
C VAL A 18 31.50 -22.54 -45.83
N ALA A 19 30.40 -23.28 -45.80
CA ALA A 19 29.15 -22.82 -45.21
C ALA A 19 29.29 -22.51 -43.70
N PHE A 20 30.01 -23.36 -42.97
CA PHE A 20 30.31 -23.12 -41.55
C PHE A 20 31.17 -21.89 -41.34
N ALA A 21 32.21 -21.68 -42.16
CA ALA A 21 33.06 -20.49 -42.09
C ALA A 21 32.28 -19.19 -42.36
N VAL A 22 31.38 -19.20 -43.36
CA VAL A 22 30.52 -18.05 -43.66
C VAL A 22 29.53 -17.79 -42.52
N ALA A 23 28.96 -18.84 -41.91
CA ALA A 23 28.07 -18.71 -40.77
C ALA A 23 28.80 -18.14 -39.54
N MET A 24 30.04 -18.57 -39.27
CA MET A 24 30.86 -18.03 -38.19
C MET A 24 31.17 -16.55 -38.40
N LEU A 25 31.58 -16.15 -39.61
CA LEU A 25 31.82 -14.74 -39.95
C LEU A 25 30.55 -13.89 -39.80
N PHE A 26 29.39 -14.43 -40.17
CA PHE A 26 28.11 -13.75 -39.97
C PHE A 26 27.79 -13.56 -38.48
N LEU A 27 28.00 -14.59 -37.66
CA LEU A 27 27.78 -14.54 -36.21
C LEU A 27 28.72 -13.54 -35.53
N GLU A 28 30.01 -13.55 -35.88
CA GLU A 28 30.99 -12.58 -35.36
C GLU A 28 30.58 -11.14 -35.69
N ASN A 29 30.13 -10.88 -36.93
CA ASN A 29 29.65 -9.56 -37.33
C ASN A 29 28.38 -9.14 -36.55
N GLN A 30 27.46 -10.08 -36.27
CA GLN A 30 26.28 -9.79 -35.45
C GLN A 30 26.65 -9.49 -33.99
N ILE A 31 27.58 -10.25 -33.42
CA ILE A 31 28.10 -10.03 -32.06
C ILE A 31 28.74 -8.65 -31.96
N GLN A 32 29.59 -8.28 -32.94
CA GLN A 32 30.26 -7.00 -32.95
C GLN A 32 29.28 -5.82 -33.05
N LYS A 33 28.22 -5.93 -33.86
CA LYS A 33 27.13 -4.94 -33.90
C LYS A 33 26.37 -4.85 -32.57
N LEU A 34 26.16 -5.98 -31.90
CA LEU A 34 25.47 -6.01 -30.62
C LEU A 34 26.30 -5.32 -29.54
N GLU A 35 27.61 -5.60 -29.48
CA GLU A 35 28.53 -4.94 -28.55
C GLU A 35 28.62 -3.43 -28.78
N GLU A 36 28.65 -2.99 -30.04
CA GLU A 36 28.66 -1.57 -30.38
C GLU A 36 27.36 -0.86 -29.95
N SER A 37 26.21 -1.51 -30.14
CA SER A 37 24.92 -0.97 -29.72
C SER A 37 24.79 -0.91 -28.20
N ARG A 38 25.27 -1.94 -27.48
CA ARG A 38 25.35 -1.94 -26.01
C ARG A 38 26.24 -0.80 -25.49
N SER A 39 27.42 -0.59 -26.08
CA SER A 39 28.31 0.51 -25.71
C SER A 39 27.69 1.90 -25.94
N LYS A 40 26.88 2.05 -26.99
CA LYS A 40 26.13 3.30 -27.24
C LYS A 40 25.04 3.52 -26.19
N LEU A 41 24.34 2.45 -25.79
CA LEU A 41 23.30 2.50 -24.76
C LEU A 41 23.89 2.82 -23.38
N GLU A 42 24.98 2.16 -22.98
CA GLU A 42 25.67 2.44 -21.70
C GLU A 42 26.15 3.90 -21.62
N ARG A 43 26.69 4.44 -22.73
CA ARG A 43 27.06 5.87 -22.81
C ARG A 43 25.87 6.81 -22.73
N ALA A 44 24.71 6.43 -23.29
CA ALA A 44 23.49 7.24 -23.20
C ALA A 44 22.93 7.25 -21.77
N ILE A 45 22.94 6.11 -21.09
CA ILE A 45 22.51 5.98 -19.69
C ILE A 45 23.45 6.80 -18.78
N ALA A 46 24.76 6.64 -18.91
CA ALA A 46 25.73 7.40 -18.11
C ALA A 46 25.58 8.93 -18.29
N ARG A 47 25.32 9.39 -19.52
CA ARG A 47 25.02 10.81 -19.79
C ARG A 47 23.72 11.26 -19.14
N HIS A 48 22.70 10.40 -19.09
CA HIS A 48 21.42 10.72 -18.46
C HIS A 48 21.53 10.77 -16.93
N GLU A 49 22.30 9.85 -16.32
CA GLU A 49 22.58 9.86 -14.88
C GLU A 49 23.38 11.09 -14.46
N VAL A 50 24.44 11.44 -15.20
CA VAL A 50 25.22 12.67 -14.94
C VAL A 50 24.33 13.91 -15.05
N ARG A 51 23.44 13.97 -16.05
CA ARG A 51 22.50 15.08 -16.23
C ARG A 51 21.47 15.17 -15.10
N GLU A 52 20.99 14.03 -14.58
CA GLU A 52 20.14 14.02 -13.37
C GLU A 52 20.89 14.50 -12.13
N ILE A 53 22.15 14.09 -11.95
CA ILE A 53 22.97 14.49 -10.80
C ILE A 53 23.31 15.99 -10.86
N GLU A 54 23.67 16.53 -12.03
CA GLU A 54 23.89 17.97 -12.24
C GLU A 54 22.59 18.78 -12.04
N GLN A 55 21.43 18.27 -12.47
CA GLN A 55 20.12 18.88 -12.18
C GLN A 55 19.77 18.86 -10.69
N ARG A 56 20.21 17.83 -9.94
CA ARG A 56 20.05 17.78 -8.48
C ARG A 56 20.93 18.83 -7.78
N HIS A 57 22.18 19.00 -8.20
CA HIS A 57 23.14 19.95 -7.61
C HIS A 57 22.88 21.42 -7.92
N THR A 58 22.27 21.74 -9.07
CA THR A 58 21.92 23.12 -9.45
C THR A 58 20.66 23.67 -8.77
N MET A 59 19.93 22.82 -8.01
CA MET A 59 18.71 23.18 -7.29
C MET A 59 18.90 23.24 -5.74
N ASP A 60 20.13 23.32 -5.24
CA ASP A 60 20.46 23.28 -3.80
C ASP A 60 20.43 24.65 -3.08
N GLY A 61 19.58 25.55 -3.55
CA GLY A 61 18.98 26.64 -2.77
C GLY A 61 17.65 27.00 -3.42
N PRO A 62 16.59 27.42 -2.71
CA PRO A 62 16.23 27.41 -1.28
C PRO A 62 15.39 26.16 -0.93
N ARG A 63 15.91 24.95 -1.20
CA ARG A 63 15.16 23.70 -0.96
C ARG A 63 14.99 23.33 0.51
N GLN A 64 15.90 23.79 1.38
CA GLN A 64 15.91 23.37 2.77
C GLN A 64 14.72 23.95 3.54
N ASP A 65 14.37 25.22 3.29
CA ASP A 65 13.19 25.86 3.89
C ASP A 65 11.88 25.26 3.36
N VAL A 66 11.80 24.96 2.06
CA VAL A 66 10.61 24.33 1.45
C VAL A 66 10.41 22.89 1.93
N ALA A 67 11.49 22.11 2.05
CA ALA A 67 11.41 20.72 2.52
C ALA A 67 11.06 20.63 4.02
N LEU A 68 11.59 21.56 4.84
CA LEU A 68 11.23 21.66 6.26
C LEU A 68 9.77 22.09 6.42
N ASP A 69 9.30 23.09 5.66
CA ASP A 69 7.89 23.50 5.64
C ASP A 69 6.95 22.36 5.17
N GLU A 70 7.41 21.52 4.23
CA GLU A 70 6.66 20.36 3.74
C GLU A 70 6.54 19.24 4.78
N GLU A 71 7.61 18.97 5.54
CA GLU A 71 7.61 18.02 6.66
C GLU A 71 6.77 18.53 7.82
N GLU A 72 6.89 19.82 8.19
CA GLU A 72 6.11 20.45 9.27
C GLU A 72 4.60 20.53 8.97
N ASP A 73 4.21 20.60 7.70
CA ASP A 73 2.80 20.60 7.26
C ASP A 73 2.28 19.19 6.88
N MET A 74 2.94 18.11 7.32
CA MET A 74 2.53 16.74 6.98
C MET A 74 1.37 16.24 7.85
N VAL A 75 0.36 15.63 7.21
CA VAL A 75 -0.73 14.95 7.92
C VAL A 75 -0.92 13.54 7.38
N ILE A 76 -0.93 12.56 8.26
CA ILE A 76 -1.28 11.17 7.99
C ILE A 76 -2.67 10.88 8.57
N ILE A 77 -3.54 10.27 7.76
CA ILE A 77 -4.81 9.71 8.20
C ILE A 77 -4.73 8.19 8.12
N TYR A 78 -4.81 7.54 9.28
CA TYR A 78 -4.98 6.10 9.44
C TYR A 78 -6.44 5.78 9.75
N ASN A 79 -7.26 5.60 8.72
CA ASN A 79 -8.69 5.33 8.83
C ASN A 79 -8.94 3.84 9.16
N ARG A 80 -8.45 3.44 10.34
CA ARG A 80 -8.26 2.06 10.77
C ARG A 80 -9.50 1.17 10.69
N VAL A 81 -9.34 0.02 10.04
CA VAL A 81 -10.35 -1.05 10.02
C VAL A 81 -10.36 -1.78 11.39
N PRO A 82 -11.54 -2.18 11.91
CA PRO A 82 -11.63 -2.99 13.12
C PRO A 82 -11.00 -4.38 12.97
N LYS A 83 -10.30 -4.84 14.01
CA LYS A 83 -9.73 -6.20 14.15
C LYS A 83 -8.62 -6.56 13.16
N THR A 84 -7.85 -5.57 12.73
CA THR A 84 -6.69 -5.71 11.82
C THR A 84 -5.35 -5.34 12.48
N ALA A 85 -5.19 -5.64 13.78
CA ALA A 85 -4.04 -5.23 14.60
C ALA A 85 -3.83 -3.70 14.71
N SER A 86 -4.89 -2.92 14.45
CA SER A 86 -4.83 -1.47 14.44
C SER A 86 -4.45 -0.84 15.79
N THR A 87 -4.75 -1.50 16.91
CA THR A 87 -4.32 -1.02 18.24
C THR A 87 -2.81 -1.07 18.39
N SER A 88 -2.19 -2.18 17.98
CA SER A 88 -0.74 -2.35 18.03
C SER A 88 -0.04 -1.31 17.16
N PHE A 89 -0.50 -1.12 15.92
CA PHE A 89 0.08 -0.13 15.00
C PHE A 89 -0.07 1.31 15.52
N THR A 90 -1.25 1.67 16.02
CA THR A 90 -1.49 3.00 16.60
C THR A 90 -0.63 3.26 17.84
N ASN A 91 -0.38 2.27 18.69
CA ASN A 91 0.45 2.47 19.88
C ASN A 91 1.91 2.78 19.53
N ILE A 92 2.45 2.23 18.44
CA ILE A 92 3.76 2.65 17.91
C ILE A 92 3.76 4.15 17.60
N ALA A 93 2.69 4.65 16.98
CA ALA A 93 2.57 6.07 16.68
C ALA A 93 2.54 6.91 17.98
N TYR A 94 1.83 6.48 19.02
CA TYR A 94 1.82 7.16 20.32
C TYR A 94 3.19 7.13 21.02
N ASP A 95 3.89 5.99 21.01
CA ASP A 95 5.19 5.84 21.68
C ASP A 95 6.28 6.71 21.03
N LEU A 96 6.19 6.91 19.71
CA LEU A 96 7.20 7.65 18.94
C LEU A 96 6.89 9.15 18.77
N CYS A 97 5.66 9.59 19.01
CA CYS A 97 5.24 10.96 18.67
C CYS A 97 6.01 12.05 19.41
N ALA A 98 6.32 11.82 20.70
CA ALA A 98 7.07 12.77 21.50
C ALA A 98 8.52 12.91 21.02
N LYS A 99 9.17 11.78 20.68
CA LYS A 99 10.56 11.77 20.22
C LYS A 99 10.69 12.36 18.82
N ASN A 100 9.75 12.05 17.94
CA ASN A 100 9.75 12.45 16.54
C ASN A 100 8.98 13.77 16.30
N LYS A 101 8.52 14.43 17.37
CA LYS A 101 7.88 15.76 17.34
C LYS A 101 6.67 15.87 16.40
N TYR A 102 5.73 14.93 16.51
CA TYR A 102 4.43 14.99 15.82
C TYR A 102 3.28 14.71 16.80
N HIS A 103 2.05 14.95 16.36
CA HIS A 103 0.84 14.77 17.18
C HIS A 103 0.06 13.51 16.79
N VAL A 104 -0.56 12.84 17.76
CA VAL A 104 -1.43 11.68 17.51
C VAL A 104 -2.83 11.96 18.05
N LEU A 105 -3.84 11.89 17.18
CA LEU A 105 -5.23 12.22 17.52
C LEU A 105 -6.17 11.09 17.13
N HIS A 106 -7.05 10.71 18.07
CA HIS A 106 -8.10 9.74 17.81
C HIS A 106 -9.39 10.43 17.35
N ILE A 107 -9.91 10.02 16.19
CA ILE A 107 -11.18 10.47 15.64
C ILE A 107 -12.28 9.57 16.20
N ASN A 108 -13.19 10.17 16.96
CA ASN A 108 -14.35 9.48 17.49
C ASN A 108 -15.62 9.90 16.74
N THR A 109 -16.45 8.94 16.34
CA THR A 109 -17.74 9.19 15.70
C THR A 109 -18.88 8.66 16.56
N THR A 110 -20.03 9.32 16.50
CA THR A 110 -21.22 8.89 17.26
C THR A 110 -21.58 7.44 16.90
N LYS A 111 -21.68 6.59 17.92
CA LYS A 111 -21.95 5.14 17.79
C LYS A 111 -20.93 4.38 16.91
N ASN A 112 -19.73 4.91 16.73
CA ASN A 112 -18.72 4.37 15.80
C ASN A 112 -19.24 4.25 14.36
N ASN A 113 -20.12 5.17 13.93
CA ASN A 113 -20.57 5.20 12.54
C ASN A 113 -19.38 5.55 11.62
N PRO A 114 -19.03 4.70 10.65
CA PRO A 114 -17.90 4.96 9.75
C PRO A 114 -18.21 6.01 8.69
N VAL A 115 -19.47 6.43 8.53
CA VAL A 115 -19.89 7.46 7.56
C VAL A 115 -20.23 8.75 8.29
N MET A 116 -19.50 9.82 7.98
CA MET A 116 -19.78 11.17 8.47
C MET A 116 -20.89 11.85 7.64
N SER A 117 -21.68 12.70 8.29
CA SER A 117 -22.60 13.61 7.57
C SER A 117 -21.80 14.59 6.70
N LEU A 118 -22.40 15.15 5.64
CA LEU A 118 -21.71 16.13 4.80
C LEU A 118 -21.18 17.33 5.60
N GLN A 119 -21.95 17.80 6.58
CA GLN A 119 -21.52 18.91 7.45
C GLN A 119 -20.31 18.52 8.31
N ASP A 120 -20.30 17.31 8.85
CA ASP A 120 -19.16 16.80 9.62
C ASP A 120 -17.94 16.54 8.73
N GLN A 121 -18.12 16.11 7.49
CA GLN A 121 -17.04 15.98 6.51
C GLN A 121 -16.37 17.34 6.24
N VAL A 122 -17.16 18.39 5.99
CA VAL A 122 -16.64 19.76 5.80
C VAL A 122 -15.87 20.22 7.05
N ARG A 123 -16.44 20.02 8.24
CA ARG A 123 -15.79 20.39 9.51
C ARG A 123 -14.49 19.61 9.71
N PHE A 124 -14.50 18.31 9.46
CA PHE A 124 -13.33 17.45 9.60
C PHE A 124 -12.22 17.88 8.66
N VAL A 125 -12.52 18.07 7.37
CA VAL A 125 -11.53 18.55 6.38
C VAL A 125 -10.96 19.91 6.77
N LYS A 126 -11.80 20.84 7.22
CA LYS A 126 -11.35 22.15 7.70
C LYS A 126 -10.38 21.99 8.88
N ASN A 127 -10.76 21.22 9.90
CA ASN A 127 -9.92 20.99 11.08
C ASN A 127 -8.57 20.37 10.70
N ILE A 128 -8.56 19.31 9.89
CA ILE A 128 -7.33 18.63 9.47
C ILE A 128 -6.40 19.56 8.70
N THR A 129 -6.94 20.41 7.83
CA THR A 129 -6.14 21.26 6.95
C THR A 129 -5.69 22.56 7.60
N SER A 130 -6.47 23.15 8.51
CA SER A 130 -6.17 24.48 9.08
C SER A 130 -5.60 24.45 10.50
N TRP A 131 -5.65 23.32 11.21
CA TRP A 131 -5.16 23.23 12.59
C TRP A 131 -3.63 23.07 12.61
N LYS A 132 -2.93 24.20 12.51
CA LYS A 132 -1.46 24.23 12.38
C LYS A 132 -0.74 23.65 13.59
N GLU A 133 -1.27 23.88 14.80
CA GLU A 133 -0.68 23.43 16.06
C GLU A 133 -0.71 21.90 16.24
N MET A 134 -1.40 21.17 15.36
CA MET A 134 -1.44 19.71 15.36
C MET A 134 -0.63 19.10 14.21
N LYS A 135 0.17 19.90 13.50
CA LYS A 135 1.02 19.44 12.41
C LYS A 135 2.50 19.41 12.85
N PRO A 136 3.28 18.39 12.49
CA PRO A 136 2.85 17.18 11.77
C PRO A 136 1.88 16.32 12.59
N GLY A 137 0.89 15.70 11.93
CA GLY A 137 -0.23 15.05 12.61
C GLY A 137 -0.54 13.65 12.10
N PHE A 138 -0.78 12.71 13.03
CA PHE A 138 -1.26 11.36 12.77
C PHE A 138 -2.67 11.20 13.34
N TYR A 139 -3.67 11.22 12.47
CA TYR A 139 -5.07 11.07 12.84
C TYR A 139 -5.52 9.63 12.59
N HIS A 140 -6.13 8.99 13.58
CA HIS A 140 -6.63 7.63 13.42
C HIS A 140 -8.03 7.45 13.97
N GLY A 141 -8.83 6.60 13.32
CA GLY A 141 -10.19 6.31 13.78
C GLY A 141 -10.96 5.42 12.83
N HIS A 142 -12.11 4.93 13.29
CA HIS A 142 -13.01 4.08 12.52
C HIS A 142 -13.91 4.92 11.60
N VAL A 143 -13.31 5.47 10.55
CA VAL A 143 -13.98 6.30 9.54
C VAL A 143 -13.67 5.74 8.16
N SER A 144 -14.62 5.83 7.25
CA SER A 144 -14.42 5.43 5.86
C SER A 144 -13.52 6.44 5.15
N TYR A 145 -12.95 6.04 4.02
CA TYR A 145 -12.18 6.95 3.18
C TYR A 145 -13.00 8.22 2.87
N LEU A 146 -12.37 9.38 3.09
CA LEU A 146 -12.93 10.68 2.74
C LEU A 146 -12.03 11.34 1.71
N ASP A 147 -12.60 11.70 0.57
CA ASP A 147 -11.88 12.37 -0.50
C ASP A 147 -11.75 13.87 -0.21
N PHE A 148 -10.57 14.29 0.25
CA PHE A 148 -10.26 15.69 0.53
C PHE A 148 -10.25 16.56 -0.74
N ALA A 149 -10.05 15.98 -1.93
CA ALA A 149 -10.02 16.74 -3.18
C ALA A 149 -11.37 17.43 -3.47
N LYS A 150 -12.48 16.80 -3.07
CA LYS A 150 -13.84 17.35 -3.23
C LYS A 150 -14.07 18.65 -2.47
N PHE A 151 -13.21 18.99 -1.52
CA PHE A 151 -13.33 20.17 -0.66
C PHE A 151 -12.33 21.27 -1.02
N GLY A 152 -11.59 21.15 -2.14
CA GLY A 152 -10.71 22.21 -2.63
C GLY A 152 -9.50 22.50 -1.73
N VAL A 153 -8.97 21.48 -1.05
CA VAL A 153 -7.82 21.65 -0.15
C VAL A 153 -6.53 21.88 -0.92
N LYS A 154 -5.61 22.69 -0.36
CA LYS A 154 -4.30 22.95 -0.98
C LYS A 154 -3.38 21.73 -0.94
N LYS A 155 -3.33 21.04 0.20
CA LYS A 155 -2.51 19.84 0.44
C LYS A 155 -3.41 18.71 0.92
N LYS A 156 -3.31 17.55 0.27
CA LYS A 156 -4.05 16.35 0.66
C LYS A 156 -3.30 15.63 1.79
N PRO A 157 -4.00 15.08 2.80
CA PRO A 157 -3.37 14.22 3.77
C PRO A 157 -2.92 12.90 3.12
N ILE A 158 -1.93 12.26 3.73
CA ILE A 158 -1.45 10.93 3.34
C ILE A 158 -2.35 9.90 3.99
N TYR A 159 -2.96 9.02 3.20
CA TYR A 159 -3.74 7.91 3.71
C TYR A 159 -2.89 6.65 3.82
N ILE A 160 -3.01 5.95 4.94
CA ILE A 160 -2.47 4.61 5.14
C ILE A 160 -3.54 3.71 5.76
N ASN A 161 -3.43 2.40 5.57
CA ASN A 161 -4.32 1.44 6.21
C ASN A 161 -3.68 0.06 6.35
N VAL A 162 -4.26 -0.79 7.21
CA VAL A 162 -3.90 -2.19 7.37
C VAL A 162 -5.19 -3.01 7.39
N ILE A 163 -5.29 -3.91 6.42
CA ILE A 163 -6.41 -4.85 6.26
C ILE A 163 -6.01 -6.26 6.67
N ARG A 164 -6.98 -7.16 6.76
CA ARG A 164 -6.79 -8.58 7.10
C ARG A 164 -7.63 -9.45 6.16
N ASP A 165 -7.33 -10.74 6.08
CA ASP A 165 -8.24 -11.73 5.51
C ASP A 165 -9.69 -11.49 6.00
N PRO A 166 -10.68 -11.41 5.10
CA PRO A 166 -12.06 -11.05 5.46
C PRO A 166 -12.69 -12.00 6.49
N ILE A 167 -12.44 -13.30 6.37
CA ILE A 167 -13.03 -14.32 7.25
C ILE A 167 -12.36 -14.25 8.60
N GLU A 168 -11.02 -14.26 8.67
CA GLU A 168 -10.30 -14.17 9.94
C GLU A 168 -10.64 -12.89 10.72
N ARG A 169 -10.81 -11.77 10.01
CA ARG A 169 -11.25 -10.50 10.62
C ARG A 169 -12.65 -10.63 11.22
N LEU A 170 -13.58 -11.26 10.50
CA LEU A 170 -14.94 -11.49 10.97
C LEU A 170 -14.95 -12.43 12.19
N VAL A 171 -14.20 -13.53 12.14
CA VAL A 171 -14.03 -14.46 13.28
C VAL A 171 -13.43 -13.73 14.49
N SER A 172 -12.40 -12.91 14.29
CA SER A 172 -11.81 -12.08 15.35
C SER A 172 -12.82 -11.12 15.96
N TYR A 173 -13.69 -10.51 15.14
CA TYR A 173 -14.75 -9.62 15.61
C TYR A 173 -15.86 -10.38 16.36
N TYR A 174 -16.24 -11.55 15.87
CA TYR A 174 -17.27 -12.42 16.46
C TYR A 174 -16.93 -12.79 17.90
N TYR A 175 -15.71 -13.28 18.13
CA TYR A 175 -15.25 -13.66 19.47
C TYR A 175 -14.91 -12.46 20.35
N PHE A 176 -14.45 -11.35 19.76
CA PHE A 176 -14.27 -10.10 20.49
C PHE A 176 -15.57 -9.62 21.15
N LEU A 177 -16.71 -9.71 20.48
CA LEU A 177 -18.00 -9.30 21.06
C LEU A 177 -18.46 -10.19 22.23
N ARG A 178 -17.92 -11.41 22.34
CA ARG A 178 -18.27 -12.42 23.35
C ARG A 178 -17.30 -12.44 24.53
N PHE A 179 -16.01 -12.31 24.25
CA PHE A 179 -14.94 -12.52 25.24
C PHE A 179 -14.11 -11.26 25.51
N GLY A 180 -14.24 -10.22 24.69
CA GLY A 180 -13.48 -8.98 24.86
C GLY A 180 -12.08 -9.04 24.29
N ASP A 181 -11.21 -8.23 24.88
CA ASP A 181 -9.79 -8.12 24.58
C ASP A 181 -9.01 -8.04 25.91
N ASP A 182 -7.70 -8.26 25.83
CA ASP A 182 -6.75 -8.14 26.93
C ASP A 182 -6.24 -6.70 27.12
N TYR A 183 -6.45 -5.82 26.14
CA TYR A 183 -6.07 -4.41 26.23
C TYR A 183 -6.90 -3.63 27.26
N ARG A 184 -8.20 -3.94 27.36
CA ARG A 184 -9.15 -3.32 28.30
C ARG A 184 -10.10 -4.40 28.87
N PRO A 185 -9.60 -5.28 29.75
CA PRO A 185 -10.33 -6.48 30.18
C PRO A 185 -11.57 -6.19 31.03
N GLY A 186 -11.63 -5.03 31.70
CA GLY A 186 -12.77 -4.64 32.53
C GLY A 186 -14.04 -4.24 31.75
N LEU A 187 -13.96 -4.11 30.42
CA LEU A 187 -15.10 -3.68 29.60
C LEU A 187 -15.98 -4.86 29.17
N ARG A 188 -17.21 -4.89 29.69
CA ARG A 188 -18.24 -5.81 29.23
C ARG A 188 -18.62 -5.51 27.78
N ARG A 189 -18.60 -6.54 26.95
CA ARG A 189 -18.94 -6.44 25.52
C ARG A 189 -20.41 -6.76 25.30
N ARG A 190 -20.94 -6.27 24.17
CA ARG A 190 -22.38 -6.32 23.85
C ARG A 190 -22.96 -7.73 23.89
N LYS A 191 -22.18 -8.76 23.54
CA LYS A 191 -22.62 -10.16 23.50
C LYS A 191 -21.89 -11.04 24.50
N GLN A 192 -21.39 -10.46 25.59
CA GLN A 192 -20.70 -11.22 26.62
C GLN A 192 -21.64 -12.24 27.27
N GLY A 193 -21.17 -13.49 27.38
CA GLY A 193 -21.94 -14.62 27.91
C GLY A 193 -22.55 -15.53 26.84
N ASP A 194 -22.56 -15.11 25.57
CA ASP A 194 -22.86 -15.99 24.45
C ASP A 194 -21.67 -16.93 24.20
N LYS A 195 -21.91 -18.23 24.40
CA LYS A 195 -20.91 -19.30 24.28
C LYS A 195 -20.89 -19.97 22.90
N LYS A 196 -21.80 -19.61 21.99
CA LYS A 196 -21.90 -20.23 20.67
C LYS A 196 -20.63 -19.96 19.87
N THR A 197 -20.04 -21.01 19.33
CA THR A 197 -18.86 -20.93 18.45
C THR A 197 -19.22 -20.29 17.10
N PHE A 198 -18.20 -19.85 16.36
CA PHE A 198 -18.40 -19.30 15.03
C PHE A 198 -18.97 -20.35 14.06
N ASP A 199 -18.46 -21.57 14.11
CA ASP A 199 -18.89 -22.70 13.27
C ASP A 199 -20.36 -23.06 13.51
N GLU A 200 -20.79 -23.15 14.78
CA GLU A 200 -22.20 -23.35 15.14
C GLU A 200 -23.08 -22.20 14.63
N CYS A 201 -22.61 -20.95 14.76
CA CYS A 201 -23.33 -19.80 14.21
C CYS A 201 -23.54 -19.95 12.70
N VAL A 202 -22.50 -20.34 11.95
CA VAL A 202 -22.60 -20.50 10.49
C VAL A 202 -23.55 -21.64 10.12
N ALA A 203 -23.43 -22.79 10.78
CA ALA A 203 -24.29 -23.96 10.54
C ALA A 203 -25.77 -23.66 10.78
N GLU A 204 -26.08 -22.79 11.73
CA GLU A 204 -27.45 -22.40 12.08
C GLU A 204 -27.95 -21.14 11.33
N GLY A 205 -27.14 -20.54 10.45
CA GLY A 205 -27.53 -19.31 9.74
C GLY A 205 -27.64 -18.08 10.64
N GLY A 206 -26.77 -17.97 11.65
CA GLY A 206 -26.77 -16.87 12.61
C GLY A 206 -26.39 -15.51 12.02
N SER A 207 -26.96 -14.43 12.56
CA SER A 207 -26.83 -13.08 12.00
C SER A 207 -25.46 -12.40 12.18
N ASP A 208 -24.65 -12.83 13.16
CA ASP A 208 -23.32 -12.26 13.41
C ASP A 208 -22.22 -12.86 12.50
N CYS A 209 -22.49 -14.02 11.90
CA CYS A 209 -21.57 -14.77 11.05
C CYS A 209 -22.08 -14.86 9.59
N ALA A 210 -23.17 -14.17 9.27
CA ALA A 210 -23.76 -14.14 7.94
C ALA A 210 -22.82 -13.47 6.91
N PRO A 211 -22.86 -13.86 5.62
CA PRO A 211 -21.94 -13.36 4.59
C PRO A 211 -21.90 -11.83 4.46
N GLU A 212 -23.02 -11.14 4.72
CA GLU A 212 -23.10 -9.68 4.64
C GLU A 212 -22.19 -9.00 5.67
N LYS A 213 -21.80 -9.70 6.75
CA LYS A 213 -20.84 -9.19 7.76
C LYS A 213 -19.39 -9.17 7.27
N LEU A 214 -19.10 -9.82 6.14
CA LEU A 214 -17.81 -9.71 5.46
C LEU A 214 -17.66 -8.35 4.74
N TRP A 215 -18.78 -7.73 4.34
CA TRP A 215 -18.82 -6.44 3.65
C TRP A 215 -18.54 -5.28 4.62
N LEU A 216 -17.26 -5.11 4.95
CA LEU A 216 -16.78 -4.02 5.80
C LEU A 216 -15.55 -3.33 5.23
N GLN A 217 -14.55 -4.12 4.82
CA GLN A 217 -13.28 -3.55 4.36
C GLN A 217 -13.46 -2.78 3.05
N ILE A 218 -14.30 -3.27 2.14
CA ILE A 218 -14.58 -2.57 0.88
C ILE A 218 -15.19 -1.17 1.13
N PRO A 219 -16.29 -1.02 1.90
CA PRO A 219 -16.83 0.29 2.24
C PRO A 219 -15.83 1.27 2.87
N PHE A 220 -14.91 0.76 3.71
CA PHE A 220 -13.87 1.60 4.34
C PHE A 220 -12.92 2.27 3.34
N PHE A 221 -12.74 1.70 2.15
CA PHE A 221 -11.94 2.28 1.06
C PHE A 221 -12.79 2.94 -0.03
N CYS A 222 -13.98 2.40 -0.29
CA CYS A 222 -14.95 2.99 -1.21
C CYS A 222 -15.39 4.39 -0.73
N GLY A 223 -15.58 4.55 0.58
CA GLY A 223 -15.76 5.84 1.24
C GLY A 223 -17.21 6.16 1.58
N HIS A 224 -17.60 7.41 1.35
CA HIS A 224 -18.85 8.00 1.82
C HIS A 224 -19.98 8.01 0.77
N SER A 225 -19.83 7.31 -0.36
CA SER A 225 -20.87 7.22 -1.39
C SER A 225 -21.96 6.21 -1.01
N SER A 226 -23.17 6.39 -1.54
CA SER A 226 -24.31 5.49 -1.30
C SER A 226 -24.05 4.06 -1.75
N GLU A 227 -23.40 3.89 -2.89
CA GLU A 227 -23.16 2.59 -3.53
C GLU A 227 -22.13 1.73 -2.76
N CYS A 228 -21.47 2.31 -1.76
CA CYS A 228 -20.49 1.61 -0.94
C CYS A 228 -21.12 0.72 0.15
N TRP A 229 -22.38 0.97 0.53
CA TRP A 229 -22.99 0.45 1.77
C TRP A 229 -24.23 -0.40 1.54
#